data_AF-A0A3D5SJ06-F1
#
_entry.id   AF-A0A3D5SJ06-F1
#
_cell.length_a   1.000
_cell.length_b   1.000
_cell.length_c   1.000
_cell.angle_alpha   90.00
_cell.angle_beta   90.00
_cell.angle_gamma   90.00
#
_symmetry.space_group_name_H-M   'P 1'
#
loop_
_entity.id
_entity.type
_entity.pdbx_description
1 polymer ?
#
loop_
_entity_poly.entity_id
_entity_poly.type
_entity_poly.pdbx_seq_one_letter_code
_entity_poly.pdbx_strand_id
1 'polypeptide(L)'
;MVRKADFNPDIPLPPGLTVTAIQKAIDYIEKGLTDLIEIYLEQANVFSALVGIYGAKALDATSVYEKNRHLDLAQQRFPDLRKKGSGPNPSPLMSLESKASKRAWALQSHFDHSGWYIVWRYLVDPTMSLEEGKPVIIWRIDVIFLRKEDWKYEGSNAGSAGGGRTHTFGLKNPAQKLKGRALYQRKDVRLIGGKAVPANGD
;
A
#
# COMPACT_ATOMS: atom_id res chain seq x y z
N MET A 1 11.36 15.32 -3.01
CA MET A 1 10.77 15.02 -4.32
C MET A 1 11.05 13.56 -4.64
N VAL A 2 10.16 12.85 -5.33
CA VAL A 2 10.39 11.45 -5.70
C VAL A 2 11.62 11.32 -6.59
N ARG A 3 12.63 10.58 -6.14
CA ARG A 3 13.91 10.41 -6.86
C ARG A 3 13.87 9.12 -7.67
N LYS A 4 14.24 9.17 -8.96
CA LYS A 4 14.35 7.97 -9.81
C LYS A 4 15.35 6.94 -9.24
N ALA A 5 16.41 7.42 -8.61
CA ALA A 5 17.47 6.58 -8.01
C ALA A 5 17.03 5.79 -6.77
N ASP A 6 15.83 6.05 -6.25
CA ASP A 6 15.23 5.34 -5.13
C ASP A 6 14.35 4.16 -5.58
N PHE A 7 14.20 3.94 -6.90
CA PHE A 7 13.51 2.79 -7.48
C PHE A 7 14.47 1.65 -7.76
N ASN A 8 14.02 0.43 -7.47
CA ASN A 8 14.68 -0.81 -7.83
C ASN A 8 13.98 -1.45 -9.06
N PRO A 9 14.61 -1.46 -10.25
CA PRO A 9 13.99 -1.99 -11.46
C PRO A 9 13.85 -3.52 -11.47
N ASP A 10 14.54 -4.23 -10.58
CA ASP A 10 14.51 -5.70 -10.52
C ASP A 10 13.25 -6.24 -9.84
N ILE A 11 12.44 -5.36 -9.25
CA ILE A 11 11.20 -5.77 -8.58
C ILE A 11 10.10 -5.99 -9.62
N PRO A 12 9.52 -7.21 -9.70
CA PRO A 12 8.47 -7.49 -10.65
C PRO A 12 7.23 -6.66 -10.33
N LEU A 13 6.63 -6.10 -11.38
CA LEU A 13 5.41 -5.31 -11.30
C LEU A 13 4.18 -6.11 -11.75
N PRO A 14 2.98 -5.77 -11.25
CA PRO A 14 1.72 -6.24 -11.80
C PRO A 14 1.64 -5.97 -13.32
N PRO A 15 0.97 -6.83 -14.11
CA PRO A 15 0.93 -6.71 -15.56
C PRO A 15 0.55 -5.31 -16.06
N GLY A 16 1.51 -4.66 -16.75
CA GLY A 16 1.34 -3.34 -17.34
C GLY A 16 1.41 -2.15 -16.36
N LEU A 17 1.61 -2.40 -15.07
CA LEU A 17 1.92 -1.32 -14.12
C LEU A 17 3.35 -0.82 -14.38
N THR A 18 3.54 0.50 -14.34
CA THR A 18 4.84 1.13 -14.65
C THR A 18 5.37 1.92 -13.45
N VAL A 19 6.70 2.05 -13.38
CA VAL A 19 7.37 2.91 -12.39
C VAL A 19 6.86 4.35 -12.47
N THR A 20 6.65 4.88 -13.68
CA THR A 20 6.12 6.24 -13.89
C THR A 20 4.72 6.43 -13.29
N ALA A 21 3.83 5.43 -13.40
CA ALA A 21 2.52 5.50 -12.76
C ALA A 21 2.64 5.52 -11.23
N ILE A 22 3.56 4.73 -10.67
CA ILE A 22 3.81 4.68 -9.23
C ILE A 22 4.43 5.99 -8.73
N GLN A 23 5.33 6.62 -9.48
CA GLN A 23 5.87 7.95 -9.17
C GLN A 23 4.75 8.99 -9.07
N LYS A 24 3.88 9.05 -10.08
CA LYS A 24 2.71 9.94 -10.06
C LYS A 24 1.77 9.62 -8.89
N ALA A 25 1.66 8.34 -8.53
CA ALA A 25 0.85 7.94 -7.40
C ALA A 25 1.41 8.40 -6.06
N ILE A 26 2.74 8.38 -5.86
CA ILE A 26 3.37 8.95 -4.67
C ILE A 26 3.00 10.43 -4.54
N ASP A 27 3.20 11.22 -5.61
CA ASP A 27 2.91 12.65 -5.58
C ASP A 27 1.44 12.93 -5.29
N TYR A 28 0.53 12.14 -5.86
CA TYR A 28 -0.91 12.24 -5.59
C TYR A 28 -1.25 11.95 -4.13
N ILE A 29 -0.67 10.90 -3.55
CA ILE A 29 -0.92 10.51 -2.16
C ILE A 29 -0.38 11.58 -1.21
N GLU A 30 0.88 11.98 -1.36
CA GLU A 30 1.53 12.94 -0.47
C GLU A 30 0.80 14.28 -0.50
N LYS A 31 0.51 14.82 -1.69
CA LYS A 31 -0.23 16.07 -1.85
C LYS A 31 -1.64 15.97 -1.27
N GLY A 32 -2.34 14.87 -1.55
CA GLY A 32 -3.74 14.71 -1.19
C GLY A 32 -4.01 14.48 0.29
N LEU A 33 -2.99 14.09 1.05
CA LEU A 33 -3.09 13.79 2.48
C LEU A 33 -2.48 14.88 3.37
N THR A 34 -1.80 15.88 2.81
CA THR A 34 -1.25 17.03 3.56
C THR A 34 -2.32 17.67 4.43
N ASP A 35 -3.51 17.95 3.88
CA ASP A 35 -4.59 18.63 4.62
C ASP A 35 -5.35 17.70 5.59
N LEU A 36 -4.96 16.42 5.68
CA LEU A 36 -5.65 15.39 6.47
C LEU A 36 -4.80 14.86 7.63
N ILE A 37 -3.68 15.51 7.96
CA ILE A 37 -2.76 15.04 9.00
C ILE A 37 -3.38 14.99 10.38
N GLU A 38 -4.34 15.85 10.69
CA GLU A 38 -5.05 15.80 11.96
C GLU A 38 -5.68 14.41 12.19
N ILE A 39 -6.15 13.75 11.12
CA ILE A 39 -6.67 12.38 11.21
C ILE A 39 -5.58 11.38 11.61
N TYR A 40 -4.33 11.60 11.22
CA TYR A 40 -3.21 10.77 11.69
C TYR A 40 -2.97 10.94 13.19
N LEU A 41 -3.00 12.18 13.67
CA LEU A 41 -2.76 12.52 15.08
C LEU A 41 -3.86 11.94 15.98
N GLU A 42 -5.11 11.97 15.52
CA GLU A 42 -6.26 11.42 16.23
C GLU A 42 -6.38 9.89 16.08
N GLN A 43 -6.24 9.37 14.84
CA GLN A 43 -6.53 7.97 14.50
C GLN A 43 -5.59 7.43 13.41
N ALA A 44 -4.33 7.13 13.78
CA ALA A 44 -3.32 6.62 12.86
C ALA A 44 -3.74 5.37 12.04
N ASN A 45 -4.61 4.50 12.57
CA ASN A 45 -5.11 3.34 11.84
C ASN A 45 -6.08 3.74 10.72
N VAL A 46 -6.95 4.72 10.95
CA VAL A 46 -7.81 5.31 9.92
C VAL A 46 -6.97 6.00 8.86
N PHE A 47 -5.92 6.70 9.27
CA PHE A 47 -5.00 7.32 8.33
C PHE A 47 -4.28 6.31 7.42
N SER A 48 -3.87 5.14 7.94
CA SER A 48 -3.37 4.05 7.08
C SER A 48 -4.41 3.62 6.03
N ALA A 49 -5.69 3.54 6.39
CA ALA A 49 -6.74 3.24 5.41
C ALA A 49 -6.85 4.35 4.35
N LEU A 50 -6.76 5.63 4.75
CA LEU A 50 -6.76 6.76 3.82
C LEU A 50 -5.59 6.71 2.84
N VAL A 51 -4.37 6.40 3.30
CA VAL A 51 -3.21 6.22 2.43
C VAL A 51 -3.45 5.11 1.38
N GLY A 52 -4.00 3.97 1.80
CA GLY A 52 -4.38 2.89 0.88
C GLY A 52 -5.43 3.33 -0.15
N ILE A 53 -6.46 4.07 0.28
CA ILE A 53 -7.53 4.60 -0.58
C ILE A 53 -6.99 5.61 -1.58
N TYR A 54 -6.13 6.54 -1.15
CA TYR A 54 -5.48 7.51 -2.04
C TYR A 54 -4.55 6.80 -3.03
N GLY A 55 -3.84 5.77 -2.61
CA GLY A 55 -3.05 4.93 -3.51
C GLY A 55 -3.90 4.25 -4.58
N ALA A 56 -5.06 3.71 -4.21
CA ALA A 56 -5.99 3.13 -5.18
C ALA A 56 -6.53 4.19 -6.16
N LYS A 57 -6.95 5.36 -5.65
CA LYS A 57 -7.40 6.49 -6.49
C LYS A 57 -6.31 6.96 -7.45
N ALA A 58 -5.07 7.05 -6.98
CA ALA A 58 -3.97 7.51 -7.78
C ALA A 58 -3.64 6.54 -8.92
N LEU A 59 -3.63 5.23 -8.64
CA LEU A 59 -3.39 4.21 -9.65
C LEU A 59 -4.53 4.10 -10.67
N ASP A 60 -5.78 4.26 -10.25
CA ASP A 60 -6.95 4.37 -11.15
C ASP A 60 -6.76 5.50 -12.18
N ALA A 61 -6.26 6.65 -11.73
CA ALA A 61 -6.04 7.83 -12.56
C ALA A 61 -4.77 7.75 -13.44
N THR A 62 -3.71 7.08 -12.97
CA THR A 62 -2.36 7.20 -13.57
C THR A 62 -1.86 5.93 -14.26
N SER A 63 -2.60 4.83 -14.17
CA SER A 63 -2.15 3.51 -14.65
C SER A 63 -3.17 2.79 -15.55
N VAL A 64 -2.81 1.57 -15.95
CA VAL A 64 -3.68 0.63 -16.69
C VAL A 64 -4.66 -0.12 -15.78
N TYR A 65 -4.62 0.14 -14.48
CA TYR A 65 -5.58 -0.39 -13.51
C TYR A 65 -6.73 0.60 -13.33
N GLU A 66 -7.91 0.07 -13.03
CA GLU A 66 -9.10 0.84 -12.68
C GLU A 66 -9.70 0.35 -11.37
N LYS A 67 -10.44 1.22 -10.66
CA LYS A 67 -11.20 0.79 -9.49
C LYS A 67 -12.15 -0.34 -9.83
N ASN A 68 -12.10 -1.41 -9.04
CA ASN A 68 -13.09 -2.47 -9.12
C ASN A 68 -14.38 -1.99 -8.43
N ARG A 69 -15.23 -1.30 -9.19
CA ARG A 69 -16.45 -0.70 -8.67
C ARG A 69 -17.52 -1.77 -8.45
N HIS A 70 -18.17 -1.71 -7.31
CA HIS A 70 -19.37 -2.47 -6.99
C HIS A 70 -20.55 -1.50 -6.93
N LEU A 71 -21.63 -1.81 -7.67
CA LEU A 71 -22.79 -0.92 -7.83
C LEU A 71 -23.55 -0.70 -6.51
N ASP A 72 -23.41 -1.64 -5.59
CA ASP A 72 -24.23 -1.83 -4.40
C ASP A 72 -23.53 -1.44 -3.09
N LEU A 73 -22.20 -1.27 -3.10
CA LEU A 73 -21.42 -1.08 -1.87
C LEU A 73 -20.27 -0.10 -2.08
N ALA A 74 -19.96 0.67 -1.03
CA ALA A 74 -18.64 1.30 -0.91
C ALA A 74 -17.55 0.24 -1.11
N GLN A 75 -16.33 0.63 -1.51
CA GLN A 75 -15.22 -0.28 -1.83
C GLN A 75 -14.90 -1.20 -0.64
N GLN A 76 -15.54 -2.37 -0.62
CA GLN A 76 -15.60 -3.31 0.50
C GLN A 76 -15.15 -4.71 0.11
N ARG A 77 -14.83 -4.94 -1.16
CA ARG A 77 -14.47 -6.26 -1.70
C ARG A 77 -13.08 -6.20 -2.31
N PHE A 78 -12.39 -7.34 -2.27
CA PHE A 78 -11.15 -7.53 -3.00
C PHE A 78 -11.43 -7.79 -4.50
N PRO A 79 -10.56 -7.36 -5.41
CA PRO A 79 -9.46 -6.41 -5.19
C PRO A 79 -9.94 -4.96 -5.23
N ASP A 80 -9.15 -4.03 -4.66
CA ASP A 80 -9.37 -2.60 -4.84
C ASP A 80 -9.35 -2.18 -6.32
N LEU A 81 -8.40 -2.72 -7.08
CA LEU A 81 -8.14 -2.40 -8.47
C LEU A 81 -8.11 -3.65 -9.33
N ARG A 82 -8.53 -3.49 -10.58
CA ARG A 82 -8.40 -4.52 -11.62
C ARG A 82 -7.73 -3.95 -12.86
N LYS A 83 -7.01 -4.77 -13.62
CA LYS A 83 -6.47 -4.32 -14.91
C LYS A 83 -7.62 -4.02 -15.88
N LYS A 84 -7.59 -2.87 -16.56
CA LYS A 84 -8.60 -2.50 -17.55
C LYS A 84 -8.78 -3.62 -18.59
N GLY A 85 -10.03 -3.96 -18.88
CA GLY A 85 -10.41 -5.05 -19.79
C GLY A 85 -10.42 -6.46 -19.18
N SER A 86 -10.13 -6.64 -17.89
CA SER A 86 -10.17 -7.97 -17.23
C SER A 86 -11.56 -8.45 -16.78
N GLY A 87 -12.61 -7.65 -17.03
CA GLY A 87 -13.98 -7.98 -16.65
C GLY A 87 -14.29 -7.78 -15.15
N PRO A 88 -15.52 -8.11 -14.71
CA PRO A 88 -15.96 -7.89 -13.34
C PRO A 88 -15.34 -8.84 -12.31
N ASN A 89 -14.85 -10.00 -12.74
CA ASN A 89 -14.23 -11.04 -11.90
C ASN A 89 -12.80 -11.28 -12.39
N PRO A 90 -11.86 -10.36 -12.13
CA PRO A 90 -10.48 -10.49 -12.59
C PRO A 90 -9.80 -11.72 -11.97
N SER A 91 -8.90 -12.36 -12.72
CA SER A 91 -8.03 -13.37 -12.14
C SER A 91 -7.07 -12.74 -11.10
N PRO A 92 -6.47 -13.53 -10.19
CA PRO A 92 -5.48 -13.03 -9.24
C PRO A 92 -4.35 -12.22 -9.89
N LEU A 93 -3.88 -12.62 -11.06
CA LEU A 93 -2.81 -11.93 -11.79
C LEU A 93 -3.22 -10.54 -12.30
N MET A 94 -4.51 -10.34 -12.52
CA MET A 94 -5.09 -9.06 -12.97
C MET A 94 -5.67 -8.23 -11.81
N SER A 95 -5.58 -8.74 -10.59
CA SER A 95 -6.09 -8.13 -9.35
C SER A 95 -4.97 -7.40 -8.61
N LEU A 96 -5.24 -6.18 -8.17
CA LEU A 96 -4.30 -5.36 -7.41
C LEU A 96 -4.98 -4.73 -6.19
N GLU A 97 -4.45 -5.02 -5.01
CA GLU A 97 -4.90 -4.47 -3.73
C GLU A 97 -3.96 -3.36 -3.26
N SER A 98 -4.53 -2.23 -2.82
CA SER A 98 -3.78 -1.08 -2.32
C SER A 98 -3.85 -1.03 -0.80
N LYS A 99 -2.74 -1.31 -0.13
CA LYS A 99 -2.63 -1.27 1.34
C LYS A 99 -1.61 -0.24 1.77
N ALA A 100 -1.75 0.25 2.99
CA ALA A 100 -0.73 1.08 3.59
C ALA A 100 -0.45 0.66 5.03
N SER A 101 0.77 0.94 5.48
CA SER A 101 1.15 0.70 6.87
C SER A 101 2.40 1.48 7.22
N LYS A 102 2.41 2.06 8.42
CA LYS A 102 3.57 2.73 9.00
C LYS A 102 4.72 1.78 9.37
N ARG A 103 4.43 0.48 9.51
CA ARG A 103 5.43 -0.54 9.88
C ARG A 103 6.03 -1.14 8.61
N ALA A 104 7.34 -1.28 8.54
CA ALA A 104 8.01 -1.84 7.34
C ALA A 104 7.69 -3.31 7.07
N TRP A 105 7.42 -4.08 8.12
CA TRP A 105 7.30 -5.56 8.05
C TRP A 105 5.93 -6.03 8.55
N ALA A 106 4.87 -5.35 8.13
CA ALA A 106 3.50 -5.72 8.48
C ALA A 106 2.56 -5.58 7.28
N LEU A 107 1.64 -6.51 7.12
CA LEU A 107 0.54 -6.41 6.17
C LEU A 107 -0.66 -7.11 6.77
N GLN A 108 -1.79 -6.42 6.75
CA GLN A 108 -3.09 -6.94 7.14
C GLN A 108 -4.08 -6.71 6.02
N SER A 109 -5.00 -7.65 5.89
CA SER A 109 -6.07 -7.62 4.90
C SER A 109 -7.36 -8.14 5.51
N HIS A 110 -8.48 -7.70 4.98
CA HIS A 110 -9.81 -8.26 5.30
C HIS A 110 -10.14 -9.50 4.48
N PHE A 111 -9.27 -9.83 3.53
CA PHE A 111 -9.40 -10.94 2.59
C PHE A 111 -8.07 -11.68 2.48
N ASP A 112 -8.12 -13.01 2.49
CA ASP A 112 -6.99 -13.92 2.25
C ASP A 112 -6.79 -14.23 0.76
N HIS A 113 -7.20 -13.32 -0.12
CA HIS A 113 -7.23 -13.59 -1.56
C HIS A 113 -5.82 -13.57 -2.17
N SER A 114 -5.70 -14.31 -3.26
CA SER A 114 -4.49 -14.28 -4.08
C SER A 114 -4.53 -13.08 -5.02
N GLY A 115 -3.40 -12.42 -5.21
CA GLY A 115 -3.27 -11.31 -6.15
C GLY A 115 -2.06 -10.43 -5.86
N TRP A 116 -1.95 -9.33 -6.61
CA TRP A 116 -0.91 -8.34 -6.34
C TRP A 116 -1.30 -7.43 -5.18
N TYR A 117 -0.31 -7.10 -4.36
CA TYR A 117 -0.42 -6.14 -3.28
C TYR A 117 0.65 -5.06 -3.49
N ILE A 118 0.19 -3.80 -3.53
CA ILE A 118 1.07 -2.64 -3.40
C ILE A 118 0.90 -2.07 -1.99
N VAL A 119 2.00 -2.01 -1.24
CA VAL A 119 2.00 -1.57 0.16
C VAL A 119 2.74 -0.26 0.29
N TRP A 120 1.99 0.81 0.51
CA TRP A 120 2.50 2.16 0.74
C TRP A 120 3.02 2.29 2.18
N ARG A 121 4.34 2.34 2.34
CA ARG A 121 4.96 2.66 3.63
C ARG A 121 5.11 4.16 3.74
N TYR A 122 4.39 4.72 4.70
CA TYR A 122 4.38 6.15 4.94
C TYR A 122 4.96 6.48 6.31
N LEU A 123 5.42 7.72 6.44
CA LEU A 123 5.69 8.39 7.69
C LEU A 123 5.00 9.75 7.67
N VAL A 124 4.68 10.27 8.84
CA VAL A 124 4.18 11.63 9.01
C VAL A 124 5.28 12.41 9.69
N ASP A 125 5.68 13.51 9.07
CA ASP A 125 6.73 14.43 9.50
C ASP A 125 6.15 15.83 9.69
N PRO A 126 5.49 16.14 10.82
CA PRO A 126 4.82 17.42 11.03
C PRO A 126 5.78 18.63 10.97
N THR A 127 7.07 18.42 11.24
CA THR A 127 8.07 19.49 11.17
C THR A 127 8.54 19.77 9.74
N MET A 128 8.16 18.92 8.77
CA MET A 128 8.57 19.01 7.37
C MET A 128 10.09 19.05 7.20
N SER A 129 10.81 18.41 8.12
CA SER A 129 12.27 18.39 8.18
C SER A 129 12.91 17.55 7.05
N LEU A 130 12.20 16.52 6.58
CA LEU A 130 12.65 15.67 5.48
C LEU A 130 12.40 16.30 4.11
N GLU A 131 11.32 17.06 3.97
CA GLU A 131 10.94 17.73 2.73
C GLU A 131 9.93 18.85 3.01
N GLU A 132 10.30 20.07 2.65
CA GLU A 132 9.47 21.25 2.84
C GLU A 132 8.10 21.10 2.16
N GLY A 133 7.04 21.49 2.86
CA GLY A 133 5.66 21.39 2.36
C GLY A 133 5.13 19.97 2.23
N LYS A 134 5.87 18.94 2.69
CA LYS A 134 5.49 17.54 2.62
C LYS A 134 5.47 16.85 3.98
N PRO A 135 4.41 17.08 4.77
CA PRO A 135 4.29 16.46 6.08
C PRO A 135 3.82 15.00 6.04
N VAL A 136 3.39 14.48 4.88
CA VAL A 136 3.16 13.05 4.63
C VAL A 136 4.16 12.57 3.59
N ILE A 137 4.93 11.54 3.92
CA ILE A 137 5.98 11.03 3.04
C ILE A 137 5.78 9.54 2.81
N ILE A 138 5.65 9.14 1.54
CA ILE A 138 5.85 7.75 1.16
C ILE A 138 7.36 7.51 1.10
N TRP A 139 7.86 6.67 1.99
CA TRP A 139 9.29 6.40 2.09
C TRP A 139 9.67 5.04 1.53
N ARG A 140 8.72 4.10 1.41
CA ARG A 140 8.94 2.79 0.79
C ARG A 140 7.66 2.26 0.17
N ILE A 141 7.79 1.50 -0.91
CA ILE A 141 6.68 0.78 -1.54
C ILE A 141 7.09 -0.67 -1.74
N ASP A 142 6.38 -1.58 -1.08
CA ASP A 142 6.53 -3.01 -1.34
C ASP A 142 5.54 -3.45 -2.42
N VAL A 143 6.01 -4.19 -3.42
CA VAL A 143 5.18 -4.80 -4.45
C VAL A 143 5.40 -6.31 -4.44
N ILE A 144 4.31 -7.06 -4.24
CA ILE A 144 4.39 -8.51 -4.06
C ILE A 144 3.12 -9.18 -4.55
N PHE A 145 3.27 -10.34 -5.20
CA PHE A 145 2.16 -11.25 -5.45
C PHE A 145 2.03 -12.20 -4.26
N LEU A 146 0.85 -12.21 -3.64
CA LEU A 146 0.54 -13.09 -2.50
C LEU A 146 -0.49 -14.14 -2.91
N ARG A 147 -0.37 -15.30 -2.28
CA ARG A 147 -1.31 -16.42 -2.43
C ARG A 147 -2.10 -16.62 -1.15
N LYS A 148 -3.21 -17.38 -1.25
CA LYS A 148 -4.10 -17.65 -0.11
C LYS A 148 -3.34 -18.22 1.10
N GLU A 149 -2.43 -19.13 0.83
CA GLU A 149 -1.58 -19.81 1.80
C GLU A 149 -0.60 -18.87 2.54
N ASP A 150 -0.30 -17.68 1.99
CA ASP A 150 0.55 -16.69 2.64
C ASP A 150 -0.15 -15.99 3.81
N TRP A 151 -1.47 -16.10 3.89
CA TRP A 151 -2.28 -15.48 4.93
C TRP A 151 -2.50 -16.42 6.11
N LYS A 152 -2.49 -15.84 7.32
CA LYS A 152 -3.02 -16.46 8.54
C LYS A 152 -4.22 -15.67 9.02
N TYR A 153 -5.26 -16.38 9.42
CA TYR A 153 -6.42 -15.78 10.04
C TYR A 153 -6.07 -15.41 11.49
N GLU A 154 -6.30 -14.15 11.86
CA GLU A 154 -5.98 -13.60 13.19
C GLU A 154 -7.21 -13.56 14.10
N GLY A 155 -8.33 -14.15 13.66
CA GLY A 155 -9.58 -14.21 14.42
C GLY A 155 -10.60 -13.14 14.06
N SER A 156 -11.87 -13.54 14.11
CA SER A 156 -13.08 -12.72 14.22
C SER A 156 -14.12 -13.58 14.94
N ASN A 157 -15.11 -12.96 15.57
CA ASN A 157 -16.23 -13.70 16.17
C ASN A 157 -17.11 -14.43 15.12
N ALA A 158 -16.82 -14.31 13.83
CA ALA A 158 -17.63 -14.81 12.72
C ALA A 158 -17.12 -16.11 12.07
N GLY A 159 -16.10 -16.76 12.64
CA GLY A 159 -15.55 -18.03 12.13
C GLY A 159 -14.55 -17.86 10.98
N SER A 160 -13.78 -18.91 10.67
CA SER A 160 -12.57 -18.81 9.84
C SER A 160 -12.77 -18.88 8.32
N ALA A 161 -14.00 -19.09 7.83
CA ALA A 161 -14.27 -19.27 6.41
C ALA A 161 -14.72 -17.97 5.73
N GLY A 162 -14.25 -17.70 4.50
CA GLY A 162 -14.91 -16.77 3.56
C GLY A 162 -14.47 -15.31 3.52
N GLY A 163 -13.63 -14.83 4.45
CA GLY A 163 -13.21 -13.42 4.49
C GLY A 163 -14.35 -12.41 4.69
N GLY A 164 -14.03 -11.14 4.95
CA GLY A 164 -15.03 -10.11 5.25
C GLY A 164 -14.51 -9.01 6.17
N ARG A 165 -15.24 -7.90 6.33
CA ARG A 165 -14.79 -6.75 7.15
C ARG A 165 -14.53 -7.09 8.61
N THR A 166 -15.23 -8.09 9.14
CA THR A 166 -15.01 -8.58 10.51
C THR A 166 -13.76 -9.46 10.60
N HIS A 167 -13.25 -9.96 9.47
CA HIS A 167 -12.11 -10.85 9.42
C HIS A 167 -10.83 -10.03 9.30
N THR A 168 -9.80 -10.47 10.02
CA THR A 168 -8.45 -9.95 9.88
C THR A 168 -7.54 -11.09 9.51
N PHE A 169 -6.82 -10.92 8.41
CA PHE A 169 -5.77 -11.82 7.98
C PHE A 169 -4.43 -11.09 8.06
N GLY A 170 -3.48 -11.69 8.79
CA GLY A 170 -2.10 -11.26 8.84
C GLY A 170 -1.25 -12.03 7.83
N LEU A 171 -0.24 -11.38 7.27
CA LEU A 171 0.75 -12.05 6.44
C LEU A 171 1.64 -12.96 7.32
N LYS A 172 1.80 -14.24 6.91
CA LYS A 172 2.74 -15.17 7.56
C LYS A 172 4.19 -14.74 7.27
N ASN A 173 5.05 -14.78 8.29
CA ASN A 173 6.48 -14.45 8.20
C ASN A 173 6.76 -13.17 7.40
N PRO A 174 6.16 -12.02 7.79
CA PRO A 174 6.09 -10.83 6.94
C PRO A 174 7.47 -10.26 6.61
N ALA A 175 8.42 -10.30 7.54
CA ALA A 175 9.80 -9.87 7.29
C ALA A 175 10.46 -10.69 6.16
N GLN A 176 10.27 -12.01 6.16
CA GLN A 176 10.81 -12.90 5.12
C GLN A 176 10.11 -12.66 3.77
N LYS A 177 8.77 -12.54 3.77
CA LYS A 177 7.98 -12.37 2.55
C LYS A 177 8.22 -11.02 1.86
N LEU A 178 8.37 -9.95 2.63
CA LEU A 178 8.55 -8.59 2.12
C LEU A 178 10.03 -8.25 1.87
N LYS A 179 10.98 -9.09 2.32
CA LYS A 179 12.41 -8.88 2.06
C LYS A 179 12.65 -8.88 0.54
N GLY A 180 13.36 -7.86 0.06
CA GLY A 180 13.67 -7.72 -1.38
C GLY A 180 12.43 -7.45 -2.25
N ARG A 181 11.35 -6.91 -1.68
CA ARG A 181 10.13 -6.52 -2.42
C ARG A 181 9.91 -5.01 -2.50
N ALA A 182 10.86 -4.24 -1.98
CA ALA A 182 10.84 -2.79 -2.02
C ALA A 182 11.13 -2.31 -3.44
N LEU A 183 10.08 -1.95 -4.19
CA LEU A 183 10.19 -1.31 -5.49
C LEU A 183 10.77 0.10 -5.37
N TYR A 184 10.36 0.81 -4.32
CA TYR A 184 10.80 2.17 -4.03
C TYR A 184 11.23 2.23 -2.57
N GLN A 185 12.35 2.89 -2.29
CA GLN A 185 12.78 3.19 -0.94
C GLN A 185 13.64 4.46 -0.93
N ARG A 186 13.18 5.48 -0.20
CA ARG A 186 13.93 6.70 0.06
C ARG A 186 15.24 6.38 0.79
N LYS A 187 16.36 6.87 0.26
CA LYS A 187 17.70 6.68 0.88
C LYS A 187 17.92 7.54 2.13
N ASP A 188 17.18 8.65 2.24
CA ASP A 188 17.21 9.55 3.41
C ASP A 188 16.25 9.10 4.53
N VAL A 189 15.71 7.88 4.46
CA VAL A 189 14.89 7.26 5.51
C VAL A 189 15.46 5.89 5.87
N ARG A 190 15.66 5.65 7.17
CA ARG A 190 16.17 4.37 7.71
C ARG A 190 15.21 3.78 8.74
N LEU A 191 15.40 2.49 9.04
CA LEU A 191 14.65 1.79 10.07
C LEU A 191 15.48 1.68 11.36
N ILE A 192 15.01 2.29 12.44
CA ILE A 192 15.57 2.11 13.79
C ILE A 192 14.48 1.52 14.69
N GLY A 193 14.74 0.37 15.30
CA GLY A 193 13.74 -0.32 16.13
C GLY A 193 12.42 -0.63 15.40
N GLY A 194 12.48 -0.84 14.08
CA GLY A 194 11.31 -1.07 13.22
C GLY A 194 10.48 0.18 12.87
N LYS A 195 10.91 1.38 13.30
CA LYS A 195 10.30 2.65 12.95
C LYS A 195 11.07 3.34 11.83
N ALA A 196 10.36 3.91 10.87
CA ALA A 196 10.94 4.79 9.86
C ALA A 196 11.32 6.11 10.52
N VAL A 197 12.59 6.51 10.37
CA VAL A 197 13.13 7.77 10.88
C VAL A 197 14.00 8.40 9.80
N PRO A 198 14.18 9.74 9.83
CA PRO A 198 15.19 10.38 9.01
C PRO A 198 16.56 9.69 9.18
N ALA A 199 17.21 9.39 8.06
CA ALA A 199 18.63 9.15 8.07
C ALA A 199 19.28 10.53 8.20
N ASN A 200 19.49 11.00 9.43
CA ASN A 200 20.32 12.18 9.65
C ASN A 200 21.62 11.98 8.85
N GLY A 201 21.99 13.01 8.07
CA GLY A 201 23.25 13.03 7.33
C GLY A 201 24.41 12.75 8.27
N ASP A 202 25.47 12.16 7.73
CA ASP A 202 26.67 11.69 8.46
C ASP A 202 27.06 12.55 9.67
#